data_AF-A0A3B0TRG7-F1
#
_entry.id   AF-A0A3B0TRG7-F1
#
_cell.length_a   1.000
_cell.length_b   1.000
_cell.length_c   1.000
_cell.angle_alpha   90.00
_cell.angle_beta   90.00
_cell.angle_gamma   90.00
#
_symmetry.space_group_name_H-M   'P 1'
#
loop_
_entity.id
_entity.type
_entity.pdbx_description
1 polymer ?
#
loop_
_entity_poly.entity_id
_entity_poly.type
_entity_poly.pdbx_seq_one_letter_code
_entity_poly.pdbx_strand_id
1 'polypeptide(L)' 'MSKYKKLSHVIYKCEYHIVWVPKYRLRILKDEIKDLVEKDVRLLCEWKSCEVLELNVQE' A
#
# COMPACT_ATOMS: atom_id res chain seq x y z
N MET A 1 -3.80 -16.78 -9.96
CA MET A 1 -5.03 -15.96 -9.85
C MET A 1 -5.34 -15.34 -11.19
N SER A 2 -6.61 -15.18 -11.56
CA SER A 2 -7.02 -14.49 -12.80
C SER A 2 -6.47 -13.05 -12.81
N LYS A 3 -5.99 -12.58 -13.98
CA LYS A 3 -5.47 -11.21 -14.18
C LYS A 3 -6.50 -10.11 -13.89
N TYR A 4 -7.78 -10.45 -13.89
CA TYR A 4 -8.91 -9.53 -13.67
C TYR A 4 -9.84 -10.06 -12.58
N LYS A 5 -10.38 -9.15 -11.77
CA LYS A 5 -11.44 -9.39 -10.78
C LYS A 5 -12.81 -9.23 -11.45
N LYS A 6 -13.82 -9.95 -10.96
CA LYS A 6 -15.17 -9.98 -11.55
C LYS A 6 -16.24 -9.82 -10.48
N LEU A 7 -17.19 -8.94 -10.75
CA LEU A 7 -18.47 -8.79 -10.05
C LEU A 7 -19.61 -9.18 -11.03
N SER A 8 -20.86 -9.17 -10.56
CA SER A 8 -22.02 -9.56 -11.36
C SER A 8 -22.14 -8.81 -12.69
N HIS A 9 -21.70 -7.54 -12.74
CA HIS A 9 -21.85 -6.68 -13.92
C HIS A 9 -20.56 -5.97 -14.35
N VAL A 10 -19.41 -6.27 -13.72
CA VAL A 10 -18.15 -5.57 -13.99
C VAL A 10 -16.98 -6.54 -13.94
N ILE A 11 -16.07 -6.42 -14.91
CA ILE A 11 -14.75 -7.05 -14.89
C ILE A 11 -13.73 -5.91 -14.80
N TYR A 12 -12.80 -5.97 -13.85
CA TYR A 12 -11.90 -4.86 -13.57
C TYR A 12 -10.50 -5.33 -13.16
N LYS A 13 -9.53 -4.46 -13.39
CA LYS A 13 -8.17 -4.54 -12.88
C LYS A 13 -7.72 -3.13 -12.52
N CYS A 14 -7.75 -2.82 -11.23
CA CYS A 14 -7.41 -1.51 -10.70
C CYS A 14 -6.15 -1.66 -9.85
N GLU A 15 -4.99 -1.44 -10.47
CA GLU A 15 -3.68 -1.48 -9.83
C GLU A 15 -3.10 -0.07 -9.86
N TYR A 16 -2.60 0.39 -8.72
CA TYR A 16 -2.08 1.75 -8.57
C TYR A 16 -0.69 1.70 -7.95
N HIS A 17 0.22 2.50 -8.50
CA HIS A 17 1.52 2.77 -7.89
C HIS A 17 1.43 4.11 -7.15
N ILE A 18 1.44 4.06 -5.82
CA ILE A 18 1.28 5.24 -4.95
C ILE A 18 2.60 5.50 -4.25
N VAL A 19 3.13 6.72 -4.40
CA VAL A 19 4.38 7.16 -3.77
C VAL A 19 4.13 8.46 -3.02
N TRP A 20 4.67 8.57 -1.81
CA TRP A 20 4.63 9.77 -1.01
C TRP A 20 5.95 9.96 -0.25
N VAL A 21 6.16 11.15 0.30
CA VAL A 21 7.37 11.50 1.07
C VAL A 21 7.01 12.19 2.38
N PRO A 22 7.83 12.05 3.43
CA PRO A 22 7.65 12.80 4.67
C PRO A 22 7.66 14.31 4.42
N LYS A 23 7.00 15.06 5.32
CA LYS A 23 7.05 16.51 5.29
C LYS A 23 8.52 16.96 5.33
N TYR A 24 8.88 17.88 4.44
CA TYR A 24 10.26 18.38 4.25
C TYR A 24 11.28 17.34 3.77
N ARG A 25 10.85 16.15 3.31
CA ARG A 25 11.73 15.05 2.88
C ARG A 25 12.76 14.64 3.94
N LEU A 26 12.37 14.70 5.21
CA LEU A 26 13.21 14.23 6.30
C LEU A 26 13.39 12.71 6.18
N ARG A 27 14.63 12.23 6.39
CA ARG A 27 15.01 10.81 6.39
C ARG A 27 14.64 10.14 7.73
N ILE A 28 13.35 10.14 8.03
CA ILE A 28 12.78 9.61 9.28
C ILE A 28 12.23 8.19 9.14
N LEU A 29 12.09 7.69 7.92
CA LEU A 29 11.50 6.37 7.62
C LEU A 29 12.53 5.25 7.80
N LYS A 30 13.05 5.12 9.01
CA LYS A 30 14.05 4.13 9.40
C LYS A 30 13.71 3.49 10.75
N ASP A 31 14.39 2.40 11.06
CA ASP A 31 14.28 1.67 12.32
C ASP A 31 12.80 1.43 12.69
N GLU A 32 12.41 1.75 13.92
CA GLU A 32 11.06 1.56 14.45
C GLU A 32 9.97 2.32 13.67
N ILE A 33 10.31 3.48 13.09
CA ILE A 33 9.34 4.28 12.32
C ILE A 33 8.99 3.56 11.02
N LYS A 34 9.98 2.92 10.38
CA LYS A 34 9.75 2.11 9.18
C LYS A 34 8.80 0.95 9.48
N ASP A 35 9.07 0.19 10.55
CA ASP A 35 8.27 -0.96 10.92
C ASP A 35 6.83 -0.57 11.27
N LEU A 36 6.65 0.55 11.98
CA LEU A 36 5.34 1.11 12.31
C LEU A 36 4.55 1.47 11.04
N VAL A 37 5.18 2.21 10.12
CA VAL A 37 4.53 2.64 8.87
C VAL A 37 4.14 1.44 8.02
N GLU A 38 5.01 0.44 7.89
CA GLU A 38 4.68 -0.77 7.12
C GLU A 38 3.49 -1.52 7.72
N LYS A 39 3.45 -1.65 9.05
CA LYS A 39 2.34 -2.29 9.76
C LYS A 39 1.03 -1.52 9.61
N ASP A 40 1.06 -0.20 9.80
CA ASP A 40 -0.12 0.65 9.74
C ASP A 40 -0.71 0.69 8.33
N VAL A 41 0.13 0.76 7.29
CA VAL A 41 -0.31 0.71 5.89
C VAL A 41 -1.00 -0.62 5.60
N ARG A 42 -0.42 -1.75 6.04
CA ARG A 42 -1.03 -3.07 5.85
C ARG A 42 -2.39 -3.18 6.56
N LEU A 43 -2.48 -2.72 7.81
CA LEU A 43 -3.72 -2.72 8.59
C LEU A 43 -4.80 -1.85 7.93
N LEU A 44 -4.43 -0.67 7.43
CA LEU A 44 -5.36 0.21 6.71
C LEU A 44 -5.86 -0.43 5.42
N CYS A 45 -4.99 -1.06 4.64
CA CYS A 45 -5.37 -1.76 3.42
C CYS A 45 -6.31 -2.93 3.71
N GLU A 46 -6.02 -3.74 4.73
CA GLU A 46 -6.89 -4.82 5.18
C GLU A 46 -8.28 -4.29 5.56
N TRP A 47 -8.33 -3.25 6.40
CA TRP A 47 -9.59 -2.62 6.81
C TRP A 47 -10.40 -2.06 5.64
N LYS A 48 -9.73 -1.54 4.60
CA LYS A 48 -10.37 -1.05 3.36
C LYS A 48 -10.59 -2.13 2.31
N SER A 49 -10.30 -3.40 2.59
CA SER A 49 -10.39 -4.50 1.63
C SER A 49 -9.57 -4.25 0.35
N CYS A 50 -8.42 -3.59 0.51
CA CYS A 50 -7.45 -3.33 -0.54
C CYS A 50 -6.32 -4.37 -0.49
N GLU A 51 -5.92 -4.84 -1.67
CA GLU A 51 -4.83 -5.81 -1.79
C GLU A 51 -3.50 -5.07 -1.98
N VAL A 52 -2.53 -5.36 -1.11
CA VAL A 52 -1.16 -4.83 -1.21
C VAL A 52 -0.33 -5.79 -2.05
N LEU A 53 -0.01 -5.39 -3.28
CA LEU A 53 0.84 -6.18 -4.18
C LEU A 53 2.32 -6.06 -3.80
N GLU A 54 2.77 -4.83 -3.52
CA GLU A 54 4.12 -4.51 -3.10
C GLU A 54 4.07 -3.33 -2.13
N LEU A 55 4.94 -3.34 -1.13
CA LEU A 55 5.11 -2.24 -0.17
C LEU A 55 6.60 -2.11 0.12
N ASN A 56 7.11 -0.89 0.01
CA ASN A 56 8.50 -0.58 0.25
C ASN A 56 8.61 0.77 0.97
N VAL A 57 9.19 0.75 2.16
CA VAL A 57 9.51 1.96 2.93
C VAL A 57 11.02 2.14 2.93
N GLN A 58 11.47 3.27 2.40
CA GLN A 58 12.88 3.63 2.22
C GLN A 58 13.24 4.85 3.07
N GLU A 59 14.51 4.89 3.51
CA GLU A 59 15.11 6.04 4.23
C GLU A 59 15.40 7.24 3.31
#